data_AF-A0A0D0APD2-F1
#
_entry.id   AF-A0A0D0APD2-F1
#
_cell.length_a   1.000
_cell.length_b   1.000
_cell.length_c   1.000
_cell.angle_alpha   90.00
_cell.angle_beta   90.00
_cell.angle_gamma   90.00
#
_symmetry.space_group_name_H-M   'P 1'
#
loop_
_entity.id
_entity.type
_entity.pdbx_description
1 polymer ?
#
loop_
_entity_poly.entity_id
_entity_poly.type
_entity_poly.pdbx_seq_one_letter_code
_entity_poly.pdbx_strand_id
1 'polypeptide(L)'
;QGHTGYVHSVAISPDGNHVVSGSGGKTIRVWDTETSGASDVPLQGHIGHVVSVAISSNRNYIVSVSSDQTRLWDMRTGKALGIHLQGHT
;
A
#
# COMPACT_ATOMS: atom_id res chain seq x y z
N GLN A 1 0.05 -13.87 -4.07
CA GLN A 1 0.92 -14.58 -3.10
C GLN A 1 2.09 -13.68 -2.72
N GLY A 2 2.67 -13.82 -1.52
CA GLY A 2 3.89 -13.09 -1.14
C GLY A 2 3.79 -12.15 0.06
N HIS A 3 2.63 -11.97 0.68
CA HIS A 3 2.58 -11.44 2.05
C HIS A 3 2.97 -12.53 3.04
N THR A 4 3.68 -12.14 4.10
CA THR A 4 4.11 -13.03 5.18
C THR A 4 3.12 -13.08 6.36
N GLY A 5 2.04 -12.30 6.30
CA GLY A 5 0.96 -12.27 7.30
C GLY A 5 -0.41 -12.04 6.67
N TYR A 6 -1.45 -12.00 7.51
CA TYR A 6 -2.83 -11.78 7.06
C TYR A 6 -2.95 -10.49 6.24
N VAL A 7 -3.77 -10.53 5.19
CA VAL A 7 -4.15 -9.35 4.44
C VAL A 7 -5.34 -8.71 5.16
N HIS A 8 -5.18 -7.45 5.57
CA HIS A 8 -6.22 -6.73 6.31
C HIS A 8 -7.07 -5.84 5.41
N SER A 9 -6.51 -5.38 4.28
CA SER A 9 -7.18 -4.43 3.40
C SER A 9 -6.69 -4.56 1.97
N VAL A 10 -7.59 -4.29 1.02
CA VAL A 10 -7.35 -4.27 -0.41
C VAL A 10 -8.07 -3.06 -1.02
N ALA A 11 -7.47 -2.45 -2.06
CA ALA A 11 -8.10 -1.42 -2.86
C ALA A 11 -7.77 -1.63 -4.35
N ILE A 12 -8.69 -1.26 -5.22
CA ILE A 12 -8.53 -1.28 -6.68
C ILE A 12 -8.44 0.17 -7.17
N SER A 13 -7.60 0.43 -8.17
CA SER A 13 -7.49 1.77 -8.76
C SER A 13 -8.79 2.13 -9.49
N PRO A 14 -9.10 3.44 -9.64
CA PRO A 14 -10.31 3.87 -10.33
C PRO A 14 -10.44 3.37 -11.78
N ASP A 15 -9.33 3.12 -12.45
CA ASP A 15 -9.30 2.57 -13.81
C ASP A 15 -9.27 1.03 -13.83
N GLY A 16 -9.24 0.36 -12.68
CA GLY A 16 -9.20 -1.08 -12.57
C GLY A 16 -7.82 -1.71 -12.77
N ASN A 17 -6.83 -0.97 -13.28
CA ASN A 17 -5.58 -1.55 -13.72
C ASN A 17 -4.61 -1.92 -12.60
N HIS A 18 -4.84 -1.44 -11.38
CA HIS A 18 -3.95 -1.68 -10.25
C HIS A 18 -4.73 -2.17 -9.03
N VAL A 19 -4.17 -3.16 -8.34
CA VAL A 19 -4.67 -3.61 -7.03
C VAL A 19 -3.58 -3.34 -6.01
N VAL A 20 -3.96 -2.86 -4.82
CA VAL A 20 -3.05 -2.72 -3.69
C VAL A 20 -3.59 -3.44 -2.49
N SER A 21 -2.72 -4.06 -1.69
CA SER A 21 -3.14 -4.66 -0.42
C SER A 21 -2.15 -4.42 0.70
N GLY A 22 -2.68 -4.21 1.89
CA GLY A 22 -1.93 -4.07 3.14
C GLY A 22 -2.02 -5.32 4.01
N SER A 23 -0.91 -5.69 4.64
CA SER A 23 -0.81 -6.91 5.45
C SER A 23 -0.26 -6.66 6.86
N GLY A 24 -0.67 -7.53 7.79
CA GLY A 24 -0.06 -7.68 9.11
C GLY A 24 1.43 -8.07 9.05
N GLY A 25 1.91 -8.57 7.91
CA GLY A 25 3.33 -8.72 7.58
C GLY A 25 4.05 -7.40 7.28
N LYS A 26 3.47 -6.25 7.67
CA LYS A 26 4.07 -4.90 7.63
C LYS A 26 4.42 -4.40 6.22
N THR A 27 3.81 -5.00 5.22
CA THR A 27 4.10 -4.75 3.80
C THR A 27 2.84 -4.34 3.07
N ILE A 28 3.03 -3.50 2.06
CA ILE A 28 2.01 -3.23 1.05
C ILE A 28 2.51 -3.81 -0.26
N ARG A 29 1.62 -4.44 -1.01
CA ARG A 29 1.92 -4.94 -2.36
C ARG A 29 1.00 -4.27 -3.36
N VAL A 30 1.53 -4.11 -4.57
CA VAL A 30 0.84 -3.52 -5.72
C VAL A 30 0.89 -4.54 -6.84
N TRP A 31 -0.22 -4.73 -7.54
CA TRP A 31 -0.33 -5.58 -8.72
C TRP A 31 -0.84 -4.76 -9.89
N ASP A 32 -0.30 -5.05 -11.07
CA ASP A 32 -0.83 -4.61 -12.35
C ASP A 32 -1.74 -5.72 -12.88
N THR A 33 -3.00 -5.39 -13.16
CA THR A 33 -4.01 -6.38 -13.58
C THR A 33 -3.90 -6.76 -15.05
N GLU A 34 -3.30 -5.92 -15.90
CA GLU A 34 -3.14 -6.21 -17.32
C GLU A 34 -2.04 -7.25 -17.54
N THR A 35 -0.93 -7.12 -16.83
CA THR A 35 0.19 -8.04 -16.87
C THR A 35 0.00 -9.25 -15.95
N SER A 36 -1.07 -9.26 -15.13
CA SER A 36 -1.30 -10.24 -14.07
C SER A 36 -0.12 -10.41 -13.10
N GLY A 37 0.71 -9.37 -12.99
CA GLY A 37 1.98 -9.37 -12.27
C GLY A 37 1.91 -8.58 -10.97
N ALA A 38 2.50 -9.11 -9.91
CA ALA A 38 2.83 -8.31 -8.73
C ALA A 38 4.02 -7.41 -9.06
N SER A 39 4.07 -6.20 -8.48
CA SER A 39 5.35 -5.51 -8.36
C SER A 39 6.30 -6.39 -7.54
N ASP A 40 7.49 -6.63 -8.09
CA ASP A 40 8.51 -7.49 -7.47
C ASP A 40 8.96 -6.96 -6.09
N VAL A 41 8.82 -5.65 -5.87
CA VAL A 41 9.26 -5.00 -4.64
C VAL A 41 8.05 -4.54 -3.82
N PRO A 42 7.79 -5.14 -2.64
CA PRO A 42 6.76 -4.65 -1.73
C PRO A 42 7.14 -3.27 -1.19
N LEU A 43 6.15 -2.42 -0.96
CA LEU A 43 6.36 -1.15 -0.27
C LEU A 43 6.60 -1.45 1.21
N GLN A 44 7.79 -1.09 1.68
CA GLN A 44 8.28 -1.36 3.03
C GLN A 44 8.57 -0.06 3.77
N GLY A 45 8.35 -0.06 5.09
CA GLY A 45 8.61 1.08 5.96
C GLY A 45 7.73 1.13 7.20
N HIS A 46 6.56 0.49 7.18
CA HIS A 46 5.77 0.30 8.39
C HIS A 46 6.49 -0.64 9.37
N ILE A 47 6.42 -0.29 10.65
CA ILE A 47 6.94 -1.05 11.78
C ILE A 47 5.81 -1.88 12.41
N GLY A 48 4.57 -1.41 12.29
CA GLY A 48 3.33 -2.05 12.71
C GLY A 48 2.55 -2.73 11.58
N HIS A 49 1.41 -3.31 11.94
CA HIS A 49 0.52 -3.97 11.00
C HIS A 49 -0.15 -2.94 10.10
N VAL A 50 -0.13 -3.16 8.78
CA VAL A 50 -0.88 -2.31 7.85
C VAL A 50 -2.35 -2.69 7.95
N VAL A 51 -3.16 -1.78 8.46
CA VAL A 51 -4.57 -2.01 8.76
C VAL A 51 -5.46 -1.61 7.60
N SER A 52 -5.09 -0.57 6.84
CA SER A 52 -5.85 -0.11 5.68
C SER A 52 -4.97 0.47 4.60
N VAL A 53 -5.43 0.37 3.35
CA VAL A 53 -4.82 0.97 2.16
C VAL A 53 -5.88 1.65 1.29
N ALA A 54 -5.48 2.72 0.60
CA ALA A 54 -6.32 3.43 -0.35
C ALA A 54 -5.49 3.95 -1.53
N ILE A 55 -6.12 4.09 -2.69
CA ILE A 55 -5.52 4.69 -3.89
C ILE A 55 -6.19 6.04 -4.14
N SER A 56 -5.37 7.06 -4.39
CA SER A 56 -5.86 8.38 -4.82
C SER A 56 -6.62 8.30 -6.15
N SER A 57 -7.63 9.13 -6.34
CA SER A 57 -8.44 9.14 -7.58
C SER A 57 -7.61 9.46 -8.83
N ASN A 58 -6.56 10.27 -8.69
CA ASN A 58 -5.61 10.57 -9.76
C ASN A 58 -4.52 9.50 -9.93
N ARG A 59 -4.55 8.43 -9.13
CA ARG A 59 -3.64 7.27 -9.19
C ARG A 59 -2.16 7.57 -8.96
N ASN A 60 -1.81 8.77 -8.52
CA ASN A 60 -0.41 9.12 -8.27
C ASN A 60 0.08 8.59 -6.93
N TYR A 61 -0.84 8.36 -6.00
CA TYR A 61 -0.52 8.04 -4.62
C TYR A 61 -1.29 6.85 -4.07
N ILE A 62 -0.60 6.12 -3.21
CA ILE A 62 -1.18 5.15 -2.28
C ILE A 62 -1.08 5.74 -0.87
N VAL A 63 -2.14 5.64 -0.08
CA VAL A 63 -2.13 5.92 1.35
C VAL A 63 -2.24 4.61 2.09
N SER A 64 -1.46 4.45 3.15
CA SER A 64 -1.57 3.32 4.06
C SER A 64 -1.57 3.80 5.49
N VAL A 65 -2.37 3.13 6.32
CA VAL A 65 -2.36 3.34 7.77
C VAL A 65 -1.91 2.07 8.46
N SER A 66 -1.11 2.26 9.51
CA SER A 66 -0.59 1.23 10.39
C SER A 66 -0.84 1.65 11.83
N SER A 67 -0.68 0.70 12.76
CA SER A 67 -0.61 1.03 14.19
C SER A 67 0.56 1.95 14.55
N ASP A 68 1.54 2.12 13.65
CA ASP A 68 2.57 3.15 13.80
C ASP A 68 2.07 4.53 13.37
N GLN A 69 1.88 4.74 12.07
CA GLN A 69 1.69 6.01 11.41
C GLN A 69 0.96 5.79 10.08
N THR A 70 0.45 6.89 9.52
CA THR A 70 -0.05 6.93 8.15
C THR A 70 1.09 7.34 7.21
N ARG A 71 1.25 6.61 6.09
CA ARG A 71 2.27 6.87 5.07
C ARG A 71 1.65 7.15 3.70
N LEU A 72 2.31 8.04 2.96
CA LEU A 72 2.01 8.32 1.55
C LEU A 72 3.12 7.75 0.66
N TRP A 73 2.73 7.04 -0.39
CA TRP A 73 3.63 6.42 -1.36
C TRP A 73 3.37 6.97 -2.74
N ASP A 74 4.43 7.21 -3.49
CA ASP A 74 4.35 7.48 -4.92
C ASP A 74 4.12 6.17 -5.66
N MET A 75 3.01 6.08 -6.39
CA MET A 75 2.56 4.85 -7.04
C MET A 75 3.47 4.45 -8.20
N ARG A 76 4.07 5.42 -8.89
CA ARG A 76 4.94 5.20 -10.05
C ARG A 76 6.32 4.68 -9.66
N THR A 77 6.84 5.14 -8.53
CA THR A 77 8.21 4.83 -8.08
C THR A 77 8.26 3.85 -6.92
N GLY A 78 7.13 3.60 -6.25
CA GLY A 78 7.06 2.79 -5.04
C GLY A 78 7.78 3.41 -3.84
N LYS A 79 8.17 4.68 -3.89
CA LYS A 79 8.89 5.34 -2.80
C LYS A 79 7.94 5.97 -1.80
N ALA A 80 8.26 5.82 -0.51
CA ALA A 80 7.62 6.60 0.53
C ALA A 80 7.98 8.08 0.38
N LEU A 81 6.98 8.96 0.41
CA LEU A 81 7.17 10.41 0.24
C LEU A 81 7.55 11.14 1.53
N GLY A 82 7.86 10.40 2.61
CA GLY A 82 8.29 10.98 3.89
C GLY A 82 7.20 11.73 4.66
N ILE A 83 5.98 11.80 4.12
CA ILE A 83 4.81 12.37 4.80
C ILE A 83 4.30 11.31 5.78
N HIS A 84 4.51 11.60 7.06
CA HIS A 84 4.00 10.80 8.17
C HIS A 84 2.88 11.61 8.81
N LEU A 85 1.63 11.22 8.58
CA LEU A 85 0.51 11.87 9.26
C LEU A 85 0.37 11.21 10.63
N GLN A 86 0.81 11.94 11.66
CA GLN A 86 0.65 11.57 13.07
C GLN A 86 -0.59 12.27 13.65
N GLY A 87 -1.23 11.65 14.63
CA GLY A 87 -2.45 12.18 15.25
C GLY A 87 -3.47 11.11 15.66
N HIS A 88 -3.21 9.84 15.31
CA HIS A 88 -3.96 8.72 15.83
C HIS A 88 -3.39 8.34 17.21
N THR A 89 -4.13 8.64 18.29
CA THR A 89 -3.87 8.21 19.68
C THR A 89 -4.67 6.98 20.03
#